data_AF-A0A518UAQ5-F1
#
_entry.id   AF-A0A518UAQ5-F1
#
_cell.length_a   1.000
_cell.length_b   1.000
_cell.length_c   1.000
_cell.angle_alpha   90.00
_cell.angle_beta   90.00
_cell.angle_gamma   90.00
#
_symmetry.space_group_name_H-M   'P 1'
#
loop_
_entity.id
_entity.type
_entity.pdbx_description
1 polymer ?
#
loop_
_entity_poly.entity_id
_entity_poly.type
_entity_poly.pdbx_seq_one_letter_code
_entity_poly.pdbx_strand_id
1 'polypeptide(L)'
;MHGEGRRRHRARRGDHLPRLGGVPVQGLARPAGAGGSALEGPAPGRRLQPPALPDVLRRPQPRAARRAGRGGESMNAQARSHLRCHAYGLLAALIDYPDDAFPPLVADGRAMRQCRQVLGALHPALEACVAWPDLADAGDGADALAVEYTRLFDVAGSGGPLCPLHGGGYRPDSRMQLLRELVRFYNHFGLTTEAAPARELPDHLATQLEFLHYLSRLESDCLAHDTDADDCRRARRDFLERHLAPWLPQLARRLAQHQALPFYRTLGELLARFIRLETEAPALS
;
A
#
# COMPACT_ATOMS: atom_id res chain seq x y z
N MET A 1 -43.10 52.01 24.17
CA MET A 1 -42.85 51.20 25.39
C MET A 1 -42.58 49.77 24.93
N HIS A 2 -41.31 49.34 24.92
CA HIS A 2 -40.75 48.33 25.85
C HIS A 2 -41.58 47.01 25.88
N GLY A 3 -41.04 45.82 25.60
CA GLY A 3 -39.66 45.39 25.46
C GLY A 3 -39.53 43.96 24.88
N GLU A 4 -38.28 43.59 24.68
CA GLU A 4 -37.80 42.30 24.17
C GLU A 4 -38.11 41.12 25.12
N GLY A 5 -38.24 39.92 24.54
CA GLY A 5 -38.48 38.69 25.30
C GLY A 5 -38.11 37.41 24.52
N ARG A 6 -36.83 37.26 24.21
CA ARG A 6 -36.06 36.03 23.88
C ARG A 6 -36.87 34.73 23.70
N ARG A 7 -37.07 34.31 22.45
CA ARG A 7 -37.39 32.91 22.11
C ARG A 7 -36.13 32.05 22.24
N ARG A 8 -36.07 31.21 23.28
CA ARG A 8 -35.08 30.13 23.40
C ARG A 8 -35.46 29.01 22.42
N HIS A 9 -34.79 28.91 21.28
CA HIS A 9 -34.87 27.71 20.44
C HIS A 9 -34.00 26.61 21.05
N ARG A 10 -34.66 25.68 21.75
CA ARG A 10 -34.09 24.43 22.24
C ARG A 10 -33.85 23.53 21.02
N ALA A 11 -32.59 23.32 20.65
CA ALA A 11 -32.21 22.36 19.62
C ALA A 11 -32.69 20.96 20.02
N ARG A 12 -33.64 20.41 19.26
CA ARG A 12 -34.04 19.01 19.36
C ARG A 12 -32.92 18.15 18.75
N ARG A 13 -32.32 17.30 19.58
CA ARG A 13 -31.62 16.09 19.15
C ARG A 13 -32.67 15.03 18.75
N GLY A 14 -32.33 14.25 17.73
CA GLY A 14 -33.14 13.20 17.10
C GLY A 14 -33.21 13.46 15.60
N ASP A 15 -32.92 12.56 14.68
CA ASP A 15 -32.66 11.13 14.79
C ASP A 15 -32.12 10.62 13.44
N HIS A 16 -31.43 9.47 13.49
CA HIS A 16 -31.31 8.45 12.44
C HIS A 16 -30.68 8.80 11.08
N LEU A 17 -29.37 8.51 10.96
CA LEU A 17 -28.80 7.98 9.72
C LEU A 17 -28.79 6.44 9.79
N PRO A 18 -29.14 5.74 8.70
CA PRO A 18 -29.43 4.31 8.73
C PRO A 18 -28.15 3.47 8.90
N ARG A 19 -28.17 2.60 9.93
CA ARG A 19 -27.30 1.43 10.02
C ARG A 19 -27.84 0.37 9.05
N LEU A 20 -27.10 0.07 8.00
CA LEU A 20 -27.32 -1.06 7.10
C LEU A 20 -25.97 -1.76 6.95
N GLY A 21 -25.78 -3.04 7.20
CA GLY A 21 -26.65 -4.11 7.67
C GLY A 21 -25.74 -5.30 7.98
N GLY A 22 -25.95 -5.93 9.14
CA GLY A 22 -25.32 -7.20 9.46
C GLY A 22 -26.05 -8.33 8.72
N VAL A 23 -25.28 -9.23 8.13
CA VAL A 23 -25.76 -10.55 7.72
C VAL A 23 -24.85 -11.58 8.42
N PRO A 24 -25.37 -12.46 9.29
CA PRO A 24 -24.57 -13.56 9.80
C PRO A 24 -24.47 -14.64 8.73
N VAL A 25 -23.25 -15.03 8.34
CA VAL A 25 -23.04 -16.29 7.60
C VAL A 25 -22.60 -17.34 8.62
N GLN A 26 -23.57 -18.15 9.04
CA GLN A 26 -23.30 -19.43 9.69
C GLN A 26 -22.78 -20.43 8.66
N GLY A 27 -21.74 -21.17 9.06
CA GLY A 27 -21.50 -22.54 8.60
C GLY A 27 -20.71 -22.69 7.30
N LEU A 28 -19.37 -22.72 7.41
CA LEU A 28 -18.54 -23.56 6.55
C LEU A 28 -17.52 -24.28 7.42
N ALA A 29 -17.68 -25.60 7.50
CA ALA A 29 -16.81 -26.53 8.19
C ALA A 29 -15.35 -26.39 7.72
N ARG A 30 -14.41 -26.46 8.67
CA ARG A 30 -12.97 -26.58 8.38
C ARG A 30 -12.73 -27.86 7.57
N PRO A 31 -12.01 -27.82 6.44
CA PRO A 31 -11.45 -29.05 5.89
C PRO A 31 -10.30 -29.49 6.79
N ALA A 32 -10.34 -30.76 7.17
CA ALA A 32 -9.27 -31.46 7.84
C ALA A 32 -8.18 -31.85 6.82
N GLY A 33 -6.92 -31.70 7.21
CA GLY A 33 -5.79 -32.39 6.59
C GLY A 33 -4.94 -31.56 5.63
N ALA A 34 -3.85 -31.01 6.16
CA ALA A 34 -2.54 -30.97 5.51
C ALA A 34 -1.50 -30.65 6.59
N GLY A 35 -0.68 -31.65 6.93
CA GLY A 35 0.46 -31.47 7.83
C GLY A 35 1.55 -30.64 7.17
N GLY A 36 2.04 -29.63 7.88
CA GLY A 36 3.15 -28.77 7.50
C GLY A 36 3.53 -27.93 8.70
N SER A 37 4.81 -27.94 9.04
CA SER A 37 5.41 -27.35 10.24
C SER A 37 4.87 -25.96 10.58
N ALA A 38 4.38 -25.80 11.81
CA ALA A 38 3.79 -24.57 12.29
C ALA A 38 4.87 -23.50 12.44
N LEU A 39 4.96 -22.60 11.47
CA LEU A 39 5.32 -21.22 11.76
C LEU A 39 4.30 -20.73 12.80
N GLU A 40 4.72 -20.50 14.05
CA GLU A 40 3.90 -19.78 15.02
C GLU A 40 3.70 -18.36 14.48
N GLY A 41 2.66 -18.21 13.66
CA GLY A 41 2.15 -16.92 13.22
C GLY A 41 1.59 -16.12 14.40
N PRO A 42 1.49 -14.80 14.28
CA PRO A 42 0.90 -13.96 15.31
C PRO A 42 -0.55 -14.39 15.62
N ALA A 43 -1.01 -14.09 16.83
CA ALA A 43 -2.34 -14.46 17.32
C ALA A 43 -3.45 -14.15 16.28
N PRO A 44 -4.42 -15.06 16.08
CA PRO A 44 -5.45 -14.93 15.06
C PRO A 44 -6.28 -13.65 15.27
N GLY A 45 -6.51 -12.90 14.19
CA GLY A 45 -7.42 -11.73 14.18
C GLY A 45 -6.75 -10.35 14.16
N ARG A 46 -5.47 -10.25 13.79
CA ARG A 46 -4.80 -8.95 13.64
C ARG A 46 -5.25 -8.27 12.35
N ARG A 47 -5.87 -7.09 12.45
CA ARG A 47 -6.12 -6.22 11.28
C ARG A 47 -4.79 -5.73 10.73
N LEU A 48 -4.69 -5.62 9.41
CA LEU A 48 -3.73 -4.71 8.79
C LEU A 48 -4.11 -3.31 9.28
N GLN A 49 -3.31 -2.77 10.20
CA GLN A 49 -3.37 -1.34 10.51
C GLN A 49 -2.22 -0.69 9.76
N PRO A 50 -2.50 0.29 8.88
CA PRO A 50 -1.44 1.05 8.27
C PRO A 50 -0.56 1.66 9.38
N PRO A 51 0.76 1.73 9.21
CA PRO A 51 1.50 2.71 9.96
C PRO A 51 0.97 4.08 9.51
N ALA A 52 0.53 4.92 10.45
CA ALA A 52 0.02 6.23 10.09
C ALA A 52 1.06 6.98 9.22
N LEU A 53 0.59 7.70 8.18
CA LEU A 53 1.38 8.57 7.28
C LEU A 53 2.56 9.29 7.97
N PRO A 54 2.45 9.75 9.25
CA PRO A 54 3.57 10.38 9.92
C PRO A 54 4.68 9.41 10.34
N ASP A 55 4.43 8.18 10.77
CA ASP A 55 5.48 7.35 11.40
C ASP A 55 6.50 6.78 10.42
N VAL A 56 6.08 6.38 9.21
CA VAL A 56 7.02 5.86 8.19
C VAL A 56 7.90 6.99 7.66
N LEU A 57 7.33 8.19 7.48
CA LEU A 57 8.04 9.36 6.95
C LEU A 57 8.82 10.12 8.05
N ARG A 58 8.43 10.03 9.33
CA ARG A 58 9.11 10.66 10.48
C ARG A 58 10.24 9.81 11.06
N ARG A 59 10.25 8.49 10.86
CA ARG A 59 11.29 7.62 11.44
C ARG A 59 12.68 8.13 11.05
N PRO A 60 13.59 8.32 12.03
CA PRO A 60 14.96 8.65 11.71
C PRO A 60 15.52 7.55 10.82
N GLN A 61 16.24 7.98 9.77
CA GLN A 61 16.90 7.12 8.81
C GLN A 61 17.62 5.98 9.57
N PRO A 62 17.59 4.72 9.10
CA PRO A 62 18.56 3.76 9.56
C PRO A 62 19.93 4.40 9.28
N ARG A 63 20.68 4.70 10.35
CA ARG A 63 22.05 5.16 10.21
C ARG A 63 22.73 4.09 9.38
N ALA A 64 23.11 4.42 8.15
CA ALA A 64 24.03 3.61 7.38
C ALA A 64 25.15 3.25 8.35
N ALA A 65 25.30 1.95 8.63
CA ALA A 65 26.27 1.45 9.58
C ALA A 65 27.65 1.93 9.13
N ARG A 66 28.07 3.10 9.60
CA ARG A 66 29.42 3.61 9.39
C ARG A 66 30.31 2.84 10.34
N ARG A 67 30.75 1.67 9.88
CA ARG A 67 32.07 1.11 10.16
C ARG A 67 32.48 0.12 9.07
N ALA A 68 33.23 0.68 8.12
CA ALA A 68 34.32 0.12 7.34
C ALA A 68 34.46 -1.41 7.26
N GLY A 69 34.17 -1.94 6.08
CA GLY A 69 34.89 -3.02 5.43
C GLY A 69 35.16 -2.61 3.98
N ARG A 70 36.43 -2.58 3.55
CA ARG A 70 36.80 -2.46 2.14
C ARG A 70 36.37 -3.74 1.43
N GLY A 71 35.40 -3.64 0.52
CA GLY A 71 34.94 -4.74 -0.33
C GLY A 71 33.49 -4.47 -0.72
N GLY A 72 33.12 -4.69 -1.98
CA GLY A 72 31.72 -4.63 -2.41
C GLY A 72 30.94 -5.78 -1.78
N GLU A 73 30.56 -5.64 -0.51
CA GLU A 73 29.67 -6.59 0.15
C GLU A 73 28.27 -6.41 -0.44
N SER A 74 27.86 -7.38 -1.25
CA SER A 74 26.48 -7.54 -1.65
C SER A 74 25.59 -7.50 -0.41
N MET A 75 24.56 -6.66 -0.43
CA MET A 75 23.57 -6.56 0.64
C MET A 75 23.06 -7.96 1.04
N ASN A 76 23.19 -8.32 2.33
CA ASN A 76 22.75 -9.63 2.81
C ASN A 76 21.21 -9.78 2.72
N ALA A 77 20.73 -11.03 2.76
CA ALA A 77 19.32 -11.33 2.54
C ALA A 77 18.40 -10.61 3.55
N GLN A 78 18.79 -10.58 4.83
CA GLN A 78 18.01 -9.92 5.88
C GLN A 78 17.87 -8.42 5.65
N ALA A 79 18.98 -7.71 5.37
CA ALA A 79 18.99 -6.28 5.08
C ALA A 79 18.15 -5.96 3.83
N ARG A 80 18.19 -6.84 2.82
CA ARG A 80 17.36 -6.70 1.62
C ARG A 80 15.87 -6.84 1.92
N SER A 81 15.48 -7.80 2.74
CA SER A 81 14.09 -8.01 3.15
C SER A 81 13.58 -6.89 4.05
N HIS A 82 14.44 -6.34 4.92
CA HIS A 82 14.14 -5.13 5.69
C HIS A 82 13.93 -3.90 4.78
N LEU A 83 14.79 -3.70 3.78
CA LEU A 83 14.62 -2.60 2.83
C LEU A 83 13.35 -2.75 1.98
N ARG A 84 12.99 -3.97 1.57
CA ARG A 84 11.70 -4.25 0.90
C ARG A 84 10.51 -3.89 1.77
N CYS A 85 10.54 -4.32 3.02
CA CYS A 85 9.53 -3.96 4.01
C CYS A 85 9.33 -2.44 4.04
N HIS A 86 10.43 -1.68 4.11
CA HIS A 86 10.35 -0.22 4.08
C HIS A 86 9.87 0.34 2.73
N ALA A 87 10.31 -0.23 1.60
CA ALA A 87 9.90 0.20 0.26
C ALA A 87 8.38 0.05 0.05
N TYR A 88 7.81 -1.11 0.39
CA TYR A 88 6.37 -1.34 0.25
C TYR A 88 5.55 -0.43 1.19
N GLY A 89 6.05 -0.20 2.41
CA GLY A 89 5.41 0.73 3.35
C GLY A 89 5.41 2.18 2.86
N LEU A 90 6.52 2.64 2.25
CA LEU A 90 6.59 3.95 1.62
C LEU A 90 5.60 4.06 0.45
N LEU A 91 5.59 3.07 -0.45
CA LEU A 91 4.70 3.07 -1.61
C LEU A 91 3.21 3.04 -1.22
N ALA A 92 2.86 2.29 -0.17
CA ALA A 92 1.50 2.28 0.39
C ALA A 92 1.11 3.66 0.93
N ALA A 93 2.02 4.32 1.65
CA ALA A 93 1.79 5.67 2.18
C ALA A 93 1.65 6.72 1.08
N LEU A 94 2.43 6.63 -0.01
CA LEU A 94 2.38 7.60 -1.11
C LEU A 94 1.11 7.51 -1.96
N ILE A 95 0.45 6.35 -1.99
CA ILE A 95 -0.76 6.13 -2.80
C ILE A 95 -2.05 6.31 -1.99
N ASP A 96 -1.96 6.52 -0.67
CA ASP A 96 -3.11 6.83 0.15
C ASP A 96 -3.57 8.28 -0.07
N TYR A 97 -4.76 8.61 0.43
CA TYR A 97 -5.30 9.95 0.32
C TYR A 97 -4.37 10.98 0.99
N PRO A 98 -3.96 12.05 0.29
CA PRO A 98 -3.05 13.04 0.83
C PRO A 98 -3.79 13.95 1.82
N ASP A 99 -3.65 13.66 3.12
CA ASP A 99 -4.12 14.55 4.18
C ASP A 99 -3.31 15.85 4.24
N ASP A 100 -3.72 16.80 5.08
CA ASP A 100 -3.08 18.12 5.23
C ASP A 100 -1.58 18.03 5.61
N ALA A 101 -1.13 16.91 6.15
CA ALA A 101 0.26 16.71 6.54
C ALA A 101 1.15 16.23 5.39
N PHE A 102 0.57 15.69 4.31
CA PHE A 102 1.31 15.07 3.22
C PHE A 102 1.92 16.07 2.20
N PRO A 103 1.19 17.08 1.67
CA PRO A 103 1.75 18.04 0.71
C PRO A 103 3.03 18.73 1.19
N PRO A 104 3.18 19.17 2.46
CA PRO A 104 4.45 19.71 2.95
C PRO A 104 5.63 18.71 2.86
N LEU A 105 5.38 17.41 3.06
CA LEU A 105 6.43 16.38 2.96
C LEU A 105 6.88 16.16 1.52
N VAL A 106 5.96 16.29 0.56
CA VAL A 106 6.25 16.27 -0.88
C VAL A 106 7.05 17.51 -1.27
N ALA A 107 6.55 18.70 -0.94
CA ALA A 107 7.19 19.98 -1.27
C ALA A 107 8.61 20.12 -0.69
N ASP A 108 8.85 19.61 0.52
CA ASP A 108 10.19 19.59 1.13
C ASP A 108 11.13 18.51 0.53
N GLY A 109 10.65 17.75 -0.47
CA GLY A 109 11.34 16.65 -1.13
C GLY A 109 11.64 15.45 -0.22
N ARG A 110 11.00 15.36 0.95
CA ARG A 110 11.25 14.27 1.91
C ARG A 110 10.76 12.94 1.34
N ALA A 111 9.55 12.93 0.79
CA ALA A 111 8.97 11.76 0.12
C ALA A 111 9.87 11.26 -1.01
N MET A 112 10.28 12.15 -1.92
CA MET A 112 11.22 11.85 -3.01
C MET A 112 12.53 11.25 -2.50
N ARG A 113 13.21 11.91 -1.53
CA ARG A 113 14.52 11.46 -1.04
C ARG A 113 14.45 10.07 -0.40
N GLN A 114 13.42 9.81 0.41
CA GLN A 114 13.22 8.50 1.03
C GLN A 114 12.97 7.42 -0.03
N CYS A 115 12.10 7.68 -1.01
CA CYS A 115 11.84 6.72 -2.08
C CYS A 115 13.08 6.43 -2.92
N ARG A 116 13.79 7.48 -3.36
CA ARG A 116 15.02 7.33 -4.15
C ARG A 116 16.08 6.53 -3.41
N GLN A 117 16.28 6.81 -2.12
CA GLN A 117 17.24 6.08 -1.29
C GLN A 117 16.88 4.59 -1.17
N VAL A 118 15.63 4.30 -0.85
CA VAL A 118 15.20 2.95 -0.45
C VAL A 118 15.01 2.06 -1.66
N LEU A 119 14.27 2.56 -2.66
CA LEU A 119 14.01 1.81 -3.88
C LEU A 119 15.27 1.72 -4.75
N GLY A 120 16.10 2.77 -4.78
CA GLY A 120 17.39 2.76 -5.48
C GLY A 120 18.42 1.81 -4.88
N ALA A 121 18.40 1.60 -3.54
CA ALA A 121 19.25 0.60 -2.89
C ALA A 121 18.84 -0.84 -3.25
N LEU A 122 17.54 -1.10 -3.44
CA LEU A 122 17.04 -2.40 -3.89
C LEU A 122 17.29 -2.61 -5.39
N HIS A 123 17.05 -1.58 -6.20
CA HIS A 123 17.09 -1.61 -7.65
C HIS A 123 17.76 -0.36 -8.22
N PRO A 124 19.10 -0.36 -8.38
CA PRO A 124 19.84 0.80 -8.87
C PRO A 124 19.41 1.29 -10.25
N ALA A 125 18.83 0.42 -11.09
CA ALA A 125 18.31 0.75 -12.41
C ALA A 125 17.19 1.82 -12.37
N LEU A 126 16.50 1.99 -11.24
CA LEU A 126 15.46 3.01 -11.08
C LEU A 126 16.02 4.43 -11.14
N GLU A 127 17.29 4.62 -10.75
CA GLU A 127 17.93 5.93 -10.71
C GLU A 127 17.90 6.62 -12.08
N ALA A 128 18.16 5.87 -13.16
CA ALA A 128 18.17 6.40 -14.52
C ALA A 128 16.78 6.46 -15.17
N CYS A 129 15.77 5.82 -14.59
CA CYS A 129 14.48 5.58 -15.26
C CYS A 129 13.30 6.33 -14.62
N VAL A 130 13.51 7.05 -13.52
CA VAL A 130 12.47 7.74 -12.75
C VAL A 130 12.78 9.23 -12.73
N ALA A 131 11.77 10.04 -13.07
CA ALA A 131 11.85 11.50 -12.95
C ALA A 131 11.70 11.92 -11.48
N TRP A 132 12.71 11.66 -10.64
CA TRP A 132 12.65 11.92 -9.20
C TRP A 132 12.15 13.32 -8.80
N PRO A 133 12.53 14.42 -9.47
CA PRO A 133 12.04 15.76 -9.13
C PRO A 133 10.51 15.88 -9.11
N ASP A 134 9.80 15.11 -9.95
CA ASP A 134 8.34 15.13 -10.01
C ASP A 134 7.70 14.60 -8.71
N LEU A 135 8.39 13.74 -7.95
CA LEU A 135 7.94 13.27 -6.63
C LEU A 135 8.15 14.29 -5.51
N ALA A 136 8.71 15.47 -5.82
CA ALA A 136 8.77 16.63 -4.94
C ALA A 136 7.81 17.76 -5.38
N ASP A 137 7.07 17.56 -6.48
CA ASP A 137 6.11 18.52 -6.99
C ASP A 137 4.73 18.29 -6.37
N ALA A 138 4.36 19.11 -5.37
CA ALA A 138 3.05 19.03 -4.72
C ALA A 138 1.93 19.72 -5.54
N GLY A 139 2.24 20.30 -6.70
CA GLY A 139 1.32 21.12 -7.48
C GLY A 139 1.07 22.51 -6.88
N ASP A 140 0.20 23.26 -7.55
CA ASP A 140 -0.10 24.65 -7.19
C ASP A 140 -1.14 24.72 -6.05
N GLY A 141 -0.66 24.97 -4.83
CA GLY A 141 -1.50 25.18 -3.65
C GLY A 141 -1.55 23.98 -2.70
N ALA A 142 -1.97 24.22 -1.46
CA ALA A 142 -1.95 23.21 -0.39
C ALA A 142 -2.82 21.98 -0.71
N ASP A 143 -3.92 22.17 -1.42
CA ASP A 143 -4.90 21.11 -1.70
C ASP A 143 -4.71 20.45 -3.07
N ALA A 144 -3.70 20.85 -3.85
CA ALA A 144 -3.53 20.41 -5.24
C ALA A 144 -3.45 18.88 -5.36
N LEU A 145 -2.67 18.22 -4.48
CA LEU A 145 -2.59 16.76 -4.44
C LEU A 145 -3.93 16.10 -4.06
N ALA A 146 -4.69 16.68 -3.14
CA ALA A 146 -5.96 16.14 -2.68
C ALA A 146 -7.07 16.27 -3.72
N VAL A 147 -7.15 17.44 -4.37
CA VAL A 147 -8.05 17.70 -5.50
C VAL A 147 -7.77 16.72 -6.64
N GLU A 148 -6.48 16.56 -6.99
CA GLU A 148 -6.07 15.66 -8.06
C GLU A 148 -6.32 14.18 -7.68
N TYR A 149 -6.05 13.80 -6.43
CA TYR A 149 -6.36 12.46 -5.93
C TYR A 149 -7.85 12.14 -6.13
N THR A 150 -8.72 13.02 -5.65
CA THR A 150 -10.16 12.83 -5.76
C THR A 150 -10.60 12.75 -7.22
N ARG A 151 -10.07 13.62 -8.10
CA ARG A 151 -10.35 13.60 -9.54
C ARG A 151 -9.96 12.27 -10.20
N LEU A 152 -8.82 11.70 -9.85
CA LEU A 152 -8.26 10.51 -10.49
C LEU A 152 -8.84 9.20 -9.94
N PHE A 153 -8.97 9.11 -8.62
CA PHE A 153 -9.12 7.85 -7.89
C PHE A 153 -10.48 7.65 -7.23
N ASP A 154 -11.15 8.73 -6.80
CA ASP A 154 -12.40 8.62 -6.02
C ASP A 154 -13.66 8.99 -6.82
N VAL A 155 -13.58 10.00 -7.69
CA VAL A 155 -14.76 10.49 -8.42
C VAL A 155 -15.16 9.46 -9.47
N ALA A 156 -16.31 8.83 -9.24
CA ALA A 156 -16.91 7.91 -10.18
C ALA A 156 -17.69 8.70 -11.27
N GLY A 157 -17.22 8.61 -12.52
CA GLY A 157 -18.06 8.91 -13.68
C GLY A 157 -19.05 7.77 -13.95
N SER A 158 -19.71 7.79 -15.11
CA SER A 158 -20.62 6.72 -15.55
C SER A 158 -19.97 5.32 -15.66
N GLY A 159 -18.64 5.23 -15.59
CA GLY A 159 -17.87 3.98 -15.62
C GLY A 159 -16.93 3.77 -14.41
N GLY A 160 -17.08 4.53 -13.32
CA GLY A 160 -16.16 4.50 -12.17
C GLY A 160 -15.03 5.53 -12.24
N PRO A 161 -14.02 5.43 -11.34
CA PRO A 161 -12.87 6.33 -11.33
C PRO A 161 -12.07 6.29 -12.63
N LEU A 162 -11.40 7.40 -12.97
CA LEU A 162 -10.56 7.50 -14.16
C LEU A 162 -9.39 6.50 -14.08
N CYS A 163 -8.73 6.46 -12.92
CA CYS A 163 -7.57 5.62 -12.66
C CYS A 163 -7.83 4.74 -11.42
N PRO A 164 -8.71 3.72 -11.45
CA PRO A 164 -9.04 2.97 -10.25
C PRO A 164 -7.81 2.44 -9.51
N LEU A 165 -7.79 2.52 -8.18
CA LEU A 165 -6.74 1.92 -7.33
C LEU A 165 -7.08 0.47 -6.92
N HIS A 166 -8.19 -0.05 -7.42
CA HIS A 166 -8.63 -1.42 -7.19
C HIS A 166 -8.21 -2.31 -8.36
N GLY A 167 -7.51 -3.41 -8.09
CA GLY A 167 -7.08 -4.36 -9.11
C GLY A 167 -8.24 -4.90 -9.96
N GLY A 168 -9.43 -5.07 -9.36
CA GLY A 168 -10.62 -5.51 -10.10
C GLY A 168 -11.15 -4.48 -11.10
N GLY A 169 -10.75 -3.20 -11.02
CA GLY A 169 -11.07 -2.18 -12.04
C GLY A 169 -10.37 -2.40 -13.38
N TYR A 170 -9.34 -3.25 -13.41
CA TYR A 170 -8.59 -3.64 -14.63
C TYR A 170 -8.86 -5.11 -15.02
N ARG A 171 -9.71 -5.81 -14.27
CA ARG A 171 -10.09 -7.21 -14.49
C ARG A 171 -11.60 -7.39 -14.27
N PRO A 172 -12.45 -6.67 -15.02
CA PRO A 172 -13.90 -6.62 -14.75
C PRO A 172 -14.55 -8.01 -14.77
N ASP A 173 -14.14 -8.87 -15.72
CA ASP A 173 -14.73 -10.21 -15.89
C ASP A 173 -14.36 -11.22 -14.79
N SER A 174 -13.39 -10.89 -13.93
CA SER A 174 -12.88 -11.80 -12.89
C SER A 174 -12.77 -11.15 -11.51
N ARG A 175 -13.41 -10.00 -11.28
CA ARG A 175 -13.32 -9.26 -9.99
C ARG A 175 -13.67 -10.13 -8.79
N MET A 176 -14.75 -10.92 -8.84
CA MET A 176 -15.14 -11.78 -7.71
C MET A 176 -14.14 -12.91 -7.46
N GLN A 177 -13.54 -13.46 -8.52
CA GLN A 177 -12.49 -14.46 -8.37
C GLN A 177 -11.23 -13.84 -7.76
N LEU A 178 -10.80 -12.68 -8.26
CA LEU A 178 -9.68 -11.92 -7.71
C LEU A 178 -9.84 -11.65 -6.21
N LEU A 179 -11.00 -11.13 -5.78
CA LEU A 179 -11.25 -10.85 -4.36
C LEU A 179 -11.16 -12.11 -3.50
N ARG A 180 -11.70 -13.25 -3.97
CA ARG A 180 -11.60 -14.52 -3.25
C ARG A 180 -10.17 -15.03 -3.16
N GLU A 181 -9.37 -14.87 -4.21
CA GLU A 181 -7.95 -15.23 -4.21
C GLU A 181 -7.16 -14.38 -3.22
N LEU A 182 -7.37 -13.06 -3.21
CA LEU A 182 -6.72 -12.14 -2.27
C LEU A 182 -7.08 -12.45 -0.81
N VAL A 183 -8.35 -12.71 -0.51
CA VAL A 183 -8.77 -13.13 0.83
C VAL A 183 -8.09 -14.44 1.26
N ARG A 184 -7.91 -15.41 0.35
CA ARG A 184 -7.17 -16.65 0.66
C ARG A 184 -5.69 -16.36 0.95
N PHE A 185 -5.05 -15.47 0.20
CA PHE A 185 -3.68 -15.03 0.49
C PHE A 185 -3.57 -14.43 1.89
N TYR A 186 -4.45 -13.49 2.24
CA TYR A 186 -4.42 -12.84 3.55
C TYR A 186 -4.68 -13.83 4.68
N ASN A 187 -5.70 -14.69 4.53
CA ASN A 187 -6.05 -15.71 5.53
C ASN A 187 -4.94 -16.74 5.73
N HIS A 188 -4.19 -17.11 4.69
CA HIS A 188 -3.05 -18.03 4.80
C HIS A 188 -1.99 -17.50 5.78
N PHE A 189 -1.82 -16.17 5.84
CA PHE A 189 -0.89 -15.50 6.73
C PHE A 189 -1.54 -14.99 8.04
N GLY A 190 -2.75 -15.45 8.36
CA GLY A 190 -3.46 -15.12 9.60
C GLY A 190 -4.09 -13.72 9.64
N LEU A 191 -4.18 -13.03 8.51
CA LEU A 191 -4.79 -11.70 8.38
C LEU A 191 -6.26 -11.81 7.99
N THR A 192 -7.10 -10.92 8.52
CA THR A 192 -8.54 -10.88 8.21
C THR A 192 -8.97 -9.52 7.65
N THR A 193 -9.91 -9.54 6.70
CA THR A 193 -10.45 -8.33 6.03
C THR A 193 -11.94 -8.10 6.31
N GLU A 194 -12.50 -8.76 7.33
CA GLU A 194 -13.96 -8.92 7.51
C GLU A 194 -14.73 -7.65 7.92
N ALA A 195 -14.05 -6.54 8.21
CA ALA A 195 -14.69 -5.34 8.79
C ALA A 195 -14.18 -4.02 8.17
N ALA A 196 -13.82 -4.07 6.90
CA ALA A 196 -13.07 -3.04 6.19
C ALA A 196 -13.99 -2.16 5.29
N PRO A 197 -13.99 -0.81 5.40
CA PRO A 197 -14.64 0.09 4.43
C PRO A 197 -14.18 -0.12 2.97
N ALA A 198 -14.84 0.54 2.00
CA ALA A 198 -14.58 0.31 0.57
C ALA A 198 -13.12 0.52 0.12
N ARG A 199 -12.38 1.46 0.72
CA ARG A 199 -10.93 1.65 0.51
C ARG A 199 -10.06 0.54 1.12
N GLU A 200 -10.61 -0.25 2.02
CA GLU A 200 -9.97 -1.40 2.65
C GLU A 200 -10.39 -2.73 1.97
N LEU A 201 -11.07 -2.67 0.80
CA LEU A 201 -11.29 -3.86 -0.01
C LEU A 201 -9.95 -4.55 -0.30
N PRO A 202 -9.94 -5.90 -0.36
CA PRO A 202 -8.70 -6.66 -0.43
C PRO A 202 -7.90 -6.38 -1.71
N ASP A 203 -8.54 -5.85 -2.76
CA ASP A 203 -7.91 -5.49 -4.03
C ASP A 203 -7.46 -4.04 -4.15
N HIS A 204 -7.60 -3.22 -3.10
CA HIS A 204 -7.05 -1.86 -3.11
C HIS A 204 -5.52 -1.90 -3.12
N LEU A 205 -4.87 -1.03 -3.88
CA LEU A 205 -3.42 -1.03 -4.06
C LEU A 205 -2.66 -0.84 -2.75
N ALA A 206 -3.09 0.09 -1.89
CA ALA A 206 -2.47 0.30 -0.59
C ALA A 206 -2.51 -0.99 0.26
N THR A 207 -3.67 -1.65 0.34
CA THR A 207 -3.84 -2.93 1.06
C THR A 207 -2.90 -4.02 0.53
N GLN A 208 -2.75 -4.13 -0.78
CA GLN A 208 -1.85 -5.10 -1.41
C GLN A 208 -0.37 -4.79 -1.11
N LEU A 209 0.01 -3.51 -1.10
CA LEU A 209 1.37 -3.08 -0.73
C LEU A 209 1.65 -3.28 0.76
N GLU A 210 0.67 -3.04 1.64
CA GLU A 210 0.77 -3.32 3.08
C GLU A 210 0.95 -4.81 3.36
N PHE A 211 0.27 -5.67 2.59
CA PHE A 211 0.50 -7.10 2.69
C PHE A 211 1.93 -7.48 2.29
N LEU A 212 2.49 -6.88 1.24
CA LEU A 212 3.89 -7.09 0.85
C LEU A 212 4.89 -6.54 1.87
N HIS A 213 4.57 -5.42 2.52
CA HIS A 213 5.30 -4.89 3.67
C HIS A 213 5.33 -5.93 4.81
N TYR A 214 4.17 -6.49 5.15
CA TYR A 214 4.03 -7.52 6.17
C TYR A 214 4.84 -8.78 5.83
N LEU A 215 4.73 -9.31 4.61
CA LEU A 215 5.50 -10.48 4.17
C LEU A 215 7.01 -10.23 4.23
N SER A 216 7.46 -9.05 3.82
CA SER A 216 8.89 -8.69 3.85
C SER A 216 9.42 -8.53 5.28
N ARG A 217 8.55 -8.09 6.20
CA ARG A 217 8.86 -8.07 7.63
C ARG A 217 9.01 -9.48 8.18
N LEU A 218 8.05 -10.37 7.91
CA LEU A 218 8.14 -11.78 8.31
C LEU A 218 9.41 -12.44 7.76
N GLU A 219 9.74 -12.20 6.49
CA GLU A 219 10.97 -12.68 5.87
C GLU A 219 12.21 -12.17 6.63
N SER A 220 12.26 -10.88 6.95
CA SER A 220 13.35 -10.29 7.73
C SER A 220 13.45 -10.85 9.15
N ASP A 221 12.32 -11.11 9.79
CA ASP A 221 12.26 -11.67 11.15
C ASP A 221 12.73 -13.14 11.15
N CYS A 222 12.33 -13.94 10.15
CA CYS A 222 12.81 -15.33 9.99
C CYS A 222 14.33 -15.37 9.80
N LEU A 223 14.85 -14.52 8.90
CA LEU A 223 16.29 -14.42 8.64
C LEU A 223 17.08 -13.90 9.85
N ALA A 224 16.47 -13.12 10.73
CA ALA A 224 17.11 -12.65 11.97
C ALA A 224 17.27 -13.75 13.02
N HIS A 225 16.45 -14.79 12.96
CA HIS A 225 16.43 -15.91 13.89
C HIS A 225 16.93 -17.22 13.26
N ASP A 226 17.57 -17.13 12.09
CA ASP A 226 18.07 -18.28 11.32
C ASP A 226 17.00 -19.36 11.03
N THR A 227 15.74 -18.94 10.83
CA THR A 227 14.62 -19.82 10.44
C THR A 227 14.32 -19.73 8.95
N ASP A 228 13.63 -20.74 8.42
CA ASP A 228 13.24 -20.78 7.01
C ASP A 228 12.32 -19.59 6.64
N ALA A 229 12.71 -18.86 5.60
CA ALA A 229 12.00 -17.69 5.07
C ALA A 229 11.40 -17.93 3.68
N ASP A 230 11.50 -19.16 3.15
CA ASP A 230 11.14 -19.48 1.77
C ASP A 230 9.64 -19.37 1.51
N ASP A 231 8.78 -19.67 2.49
CA ASP A 231 7.34 -19.45 2.37
C ASP A 231 7.02 -17.98 2.13
N CYS A 232 7.67 -17.07 2.86
CA CYS A 232 7.49 -15.63 2.69
C CYS A 232 7.98 -15.18 1.30
N ARG A 233 9.12 -15.71 0.84
CA ARG A 233 9.69 -15.38 -0.49
C ARG A 233 8.80 -15.86 -1.62
N ARG A 234 8.34 -17.10 -1.56
CA ARG A 234 7.43 -17.70 -2.56
C ARG A 234 6.11 -16.93 -2.60
N ALA A 235 5.50 -16.69 -1.44
CA ALA A 235 4.24 -15.95 -1.37
C ALA A 235 4.38 -14.51 -1.89
N ARG A 236 5.47 -13.81 -1.54
CA ARG A 236 5.75 -12.46 -2.05
C ARG A 236 5.84 -12.46 -3.58
N ARG A 237 6.64 -13.37 -4.16
CA ARG A 237 6.79 -13.48 -5.62
C ARG A 237 5.45 -13.78 -6.30
N ASP A 238 4.77 -14.83 -5.84
CA ASP A 238 3.49 -15.27 -6.43
C ASP A 238 2.44 -14.17 -6.33
N PHE A 239 2.41 -13.41 -5.23
CA PHE A 239 1.50 -12.30 -5.04
C PHE A 239 1.79 -11.15 -6.00
N LEU A 240 3.06 -10.75 -6.14
CA LEU A 240 3.48 -9.71 -7.09
C LEU A 240 3.09 -10.07 -8.53
N GLU A 241 3.42 -11.28 -8.97
CA GLU A 241 3.19 -11.76 -10.33
C GLU A 241 1.69 -11.84 -10.67
N ARG A 242 0.86 -12.30 -9.74
CA ARG A 242 -0.56 -12.57 -9.99
C ARG A 242 -1.47 -11.38 -9.73
N HIS A 243 -1.12 -10.54 -8.76
CA HIS A 243 -2.04 -9.54 -8.22
C HIS A 243 -1.63 -8.09 -8.44
N LEU A 244 -0.35 -7.77 -8.72
CA LEU A 244 0.09 -6.39 -8.99
C LEU A 244 0.67 -6.19 -10.40
N ALA A 245 1.62 -7.03 -10.81
CA ALA A 245 2.29 -6.91 -12.10
C ALA A 245 1.34 -6.83 -13.32
N PRO A 246 0.20 -7.55 -13.37
CA PRO A 246 -0.67 -7.52 -14.55
C PRO A 246 -1.36 -6.19 -14.83
N TRP A 247 -1.57 -5.35 -13.81
CA TRP A 247 -2.43 -4.16 -13.94
C TRP A 247 -1.74 -2.84 -13.61
N LEU A 248 -0.64 -2.82 -12.88
CA LEU A 248 0.10 -1.57 -12.63
C LEU A 248 0.58 -0.84 -13.91
N PRO A 249 1.02 -1.53 -14.98
CA PRO A 249 1.29 -0.86 -16.26
C PRO A 249 0.05 -0.24 -16.92
N GLN A 250 -1.16 -0.71 -16.58
CA GLN A 250 -2.41 -0.11 -17.04
C GLN A 250 -2.72 1.16 -16.24
N LEU A 251 -2.55 1.12 -14.91
CA LEU A 251 -2.68 2.30 -14.05
C LEU A 251 -1.74 3.43 -14.51
N ALA A 252 -0.45 3.13 -14.71
CA ALA A 252 0.54 4.10 -15.18
C ALA A 252 0.13 4.75 -16.53
N ARG A 253 -0.37 3.94 -17.47
CA ARG A 253 -0.88 4.45 -18.75
C ARG A 253 -2.09 5.37 -18.58
N ARG A 254 -3.05 5.02 -17.72
CA ARG A 254 -4.23 5.85 -17.47
C ARG A 254 -3.85 7.18 -16.82
N LEU A 255 -2.90 7.18 -15.88
CA LEU A 255 -2.39 8.41 -15.26
C LEU A 255 -1.77 9.36 -16.30
N ALA A 256 -1.01 8.81 -17.26
CA ALA A 256 -0.48 9.59 -18.37
C ALA A 256 -1.60 10.12 -19.30
N GLN A 257 -2.57 9.27 -19.67
CA GLN A 257 -3.68 9.62 -20.55
C GLN A 257 -4.59 10.72 -19.97
N HIS A 258 -4.82 10.68 -18.66
CA HIS A 258 -5.63 11.67 -17.95
C HIS A 258 -4.82 12.88 -17.45
N GLN A 259 -3.61 13.05 -17.97
CA GLN A 259 -2.72 14.18 -17.70
C GLN A 259 -2.59 14.45 -16.20
N ALA A 260 -2.36 13.38 -15.43
CA ALA A 260 -2.22 13.49 -13.98
C ALA A 260 -1.10 14.48 -13.61
N LEU A 261 -1.22 15.12 -12.43
CA LEU A 261 -0.11 15.90 -11.86
C LEU A 261 1.22 15.11 -11.92
N PRO A 262 2.37 15.78 -12.11
CA PRO A 262 3.68 15.12 -12.21
C PRO A 262 3.92 14.09 -11.10
N PHE A 263 3.57 14.43 -9.85
CA PHE A 263 3.64 13.52 -8.72
C PHE A 263 2.96 12.16 -8.98
N TYR A 264 1.66 12.15 -9.31
CA TYR A 264 0.92 10.88 -9.47
C TYR A 264 1.33 10.13 -10.72
N ARG A 265 1.63 10.83 -11.82
CA ARG A 265 2.14 10.21 -13.05
C ARG A 265 3.45 9.47 -12.77
N THR A 266 4.41 10.13 -12.14
CA THR A 266 5.71 9.55 -11.80
C THR A 266 5.58 8.47 -10.73
N LEU A 267 4.65 8.60 -9.77
CA LEU A 267 4.35 7.55 -8.79
C LEU A 267 3.81 6.27 -9.44
N GLY A 268 2.85 6.38 -10.37
CA GLY A 268 2.31 5.23 -11.10
C GLY A 268 3.37 4.52 -11.94
N GLU A 269 4.23 5.30 -12.60
CA GLU A 269 5.38 4.81 -13.33
C GLU A 269 6.41 4.10 -12.43
N LEU A 270 6.72 4.68 -11.27
CA LEU A 270 7.61 4.11 -10.27
C LEU A 270 7.07 2.78 -9.75
N LEU A 271 5.79 2.72 -9.39
CA LEU A 271 5.10 1.50 -8.95
C LEU A 271 5.21 0.39 -9.99
N ALA A 272 4.85 0.67 -11.25
CA ALA A 272 4.89 -0.33 -12.32
C ALA A 272 6.31 -0.86 -12.56
N ARG A 273 7.33 0.02 -12.57
CA ARG A 273 8.72 -0.37 -12.75
C ARG A 273 9.27 -1.15 -11.55
N PHE A 274 9.02 -0.69 -10.33
CA PHE A 274 9.51 -1.34 -9.12
C PHE A 274 8.94 -2.76 -8.97
N ILE A 275 7.63 -2.93 -9.18
CA ILE A 275 6.98 -4.25 -9.09
C ILE A 275 7.51 -5.19 -10.18
N ARG A 276 7.72 -4.71 -11.41
CA ARG A 276 8.33 -5.51 -12.48
C ARG A 276 9.74 -5.99 -12.11
N LEU A 277 10.58 -5.11 -11.56
CA LEU A 277 11.93 -5.48 -11.12
C LEU A 277 11.89 -6.47 -9.95
N GLU A 278 10.91 -6.35 -9.05
CA GLU A 278 10.73 -7.30 -7.95
C GLU A 278 10.24 -8.68 -8.42
N THR A 279 9.52 -8.78 -9.54
CA THR A 279 9.13 -10.06 -10.16
C THR A 279 10.25 -10.68 -11.00
N GLU A 280 11.08 -9.87 -11.67
CA GLU A 280 12.20 -10.34 -12.50
C GLU A 280 13.45 -10.68 -11.66
N ALA A 281 13.52 -10.21 -10.41
CA ALA A 281 14.65 -10.47 -9.54
C ALA A 281 14.79 -11.98 -9.30
N PRO A 282 15.96 -12.58 -9.62
CA PRO A 282 16.16 -14.01 -9.43
C PRO A 282 15.93 -14.39 -7.96
N ALA A 283 15.31 -15.55 -7.75
CA ALA A 283 15.27 -16.21 -6.46
C ALA A 283 16.72 -16.55 -6.10
N LEU A 284 17.40 -15.64 -5.40
CA LEU A 284 18.73 -15.89 -4.86
C LEU A 284 18.62 -17.14 -3.99
N SER A 285 19.27 -18.20 -4.48
CA SER A 285 19.38 -19.54 -3.89
C SER A 285 20.29 -19.49 -2.67
#